data_AF-A0A2S3QJE2-F1
#
_entry.id   AF-A0A2S3QJE2-F1
#
_cell.length_a   1.000
_cell.length_b   1.000
_cell.length_c   1.000
_cell.angle_alpha   90.00
_cell.angle_beta   90.00
_cell.angle_gamma   90.00
#
_symmetry.space_group_name_H-M   'P 1'
#
loop_
_entity.id
_entity.type
_entity.pdbx_description
1 polymer ?
#
loop_
_entity_poly.entity_id
_entity_poly.type
_entity_poly.pdbx_seq_one_letter_code
_entity_poly.pdbx_strand_id
1 'polypeptide(L)'
;MTWEENGAFTWSEAQLKELPQYMTTTVALITSGASNDYNVMAAEWTYMVARRPPYVMVCIQDGNVSGDLIAQQLEFGATFLTDKQSVLADVAGHFSKSDMTKLSASIFETIPSQKIVPPVIRGGLATFECRVERIIRLPGYRLFLSRVLAARTDPAAQAHPLVKHGGMYRMGEPINDSPLALAADFVETDQGDYMLRIAGRIPHRSIGATSGVNIWVEDQCGRSEGPYWAQVDDRGYFYEMFEATPVSKVRARAEIDGHTAWATLS
;
A
#
# COMPACT_ATOMS: atom_id res chain seq x y z
N MET A 1 -4.22 -24.01 17.92
CA MET A 1 -5.31 -23.05 18.20
C MET A 1 -6.35 -23.80 19.00
N THR A 2 -6.48 -23.51 20.28
CA THR A 2 -7.51 -24.10 21.14
C THR A 2 -8.63 -23.08 21.29
N TRP A 3 -9.84 -23.49 20.90
CA TRP A 3 -11.05 -22.73 21.18
C TRP A 3 -11.34 -22.86 22.68
N GLU A 4 -11.28 -21.76 23.43
CA GLU A 4 -11.88 -21.72 24.76
C GLU A 4 -13.35 -21.31 24.66
N GLU A 5 -14.19 -21.85 25.55
CA GLU A 5 -15.65 -21.67 25.58
C GLU A 5 -16.11 -20.19 25.71
N ASN A 6 -15.19 -19.26 26.00
CA ASN A 6 -15.47 -17.82 26.13
C ASN A 6 -15.24 -17.01 24.84
N GLY A 7 -14.89 -17.64 23.71
CA GLY A 7 -14.71 -16.96 22.43
C GLY A 7 -13.47 -16.06 22.33
N ALA A 8 -12.58 -16.08 23.33
CA ALA A 8 -11.31 -15.36 23.30
C ALA A 8 -10.20 -16.26 22.73
N PHE A 9 -9.50 -15.77 21.71
CA PHE A 9 -8.30 -16.44 21.20
C PHE A 9 -7.14 -16.26 22.18
N THR A 10 -6.66 -17.34 22.77
CA THR A 10 -5.38 -17.37 23.48
C THR A 10 -4.29 -17.83 22.52
N TRP A 11 -3.25 -16.99 22.37
CA TRP A 11 -2.09 -17.27 21.52
C TRP A 11 -0.90 -17.61 22.40
N SER A 12 -0.18 -18.68 22.09
CA SER A 12 1.14 -18.91 22.69
C SER A 12 2.17 -17.93 22.15
N GLU A 13 3.24 -17.69 22.91
CA GLU A 13 4.38 -16.86 22.47
C GLU A 13 5.00 -17.35 21.16
N ALA A 14 5.05 -18.67 20.94
CA ALA A 14 5.53 -19.24 19.69
C ALA A 14 4.64 -18.82 18.51
N GLN A 15 3.32 -18.94 18.66
CA GLN A 15 2.37 -18.51 17.62
C GLN A 15 2.46 -17.01 17.37
N LEU A 16 2.59 -16.18 18.42
CA LEU A 16 2.72 -14.73 18.27
C LEU A 16 3.99 -14.35 17.48
N LYS A 17 5.10 -15.04 17.70
CA LYS A 17 6.36 -14.86 16.94
C LYS A 17 6.22 -15.25 15.47
N GLU A 18 5.31 -16.18 15.17
CA GLU A 18 5.05 -16.66 13.82
C GLU A 18 4.03 -15.80 13.05
N LEU A 19 3.25 -14.93 13.70
CA LEU A 19 2.26 -14.12 12.97
C LEU A 19 2.88 -13.19 11.90
N PRO A 20 3.99 -12.48 12.17
CA PRO A 20 4.53 -11.51 11.21
C PRO A 20 4.97 -12.13 9.88
N GLN A 21 5.41 -13.39 9.86
CA GLN A 21 5.88 -14.07 8.64
C GLN A 21 4.75 -14.38 7.64
N TYR A 22 3.48 -14.27 8.04
CA TYR A 22 2.32 -14.36 7.13
C TYR A 22 1.96 -13.01 6.50
N MET A 23 2.59 -11.92 6.93
CA MET A 23 2.37 -10.59 6.36
C MET A 23 3.29 -10.36 5.16
N THR A 24 2.78 -9.65 4.15
CA THR A 24 3.59 -9.20 3.01
C THR A 24 3.81 -7.69 3.12
N THR A 25 5.07 -7.27 3.12
CA THR A 25 5.46 -5.90 3.45
C THR A 25 6.66 -5.44 2.63
N THR A 26 6.85 -4.13 2.52
CA THR A 26 8.11 -3.55 2.03
C THR A 26 9.10 -3.41 3.18
N VAL A 27 10.40 -3.46 2.88
CA VAL A 27 11.43 -3.24 3.90
C VAL A 27 12.00 -1.83 3.80
N ALA A 28 12.06 -1.12 4.93
CA ALA A 28 12.73 0.18 5.02
C ALA A 28 13.96 0.12 5.92
N LEU A 29 14.99 0.92 5.60
CA LEU A 29 16.04 1.28 6.56
C LEU A 29 15.68 2.59 7.25
N ILE A 30 15.69 2.55 8.58
CA ILE A 30 15.38 3.69 9.44
C ILE A 30 16.68 4.20 10.05
N THR A 31 16.99 5.45 9.74
CA THR A 31 18.16 6.18 10.21
C THR A 31 17.74 7.15 11.29
N SER A 32 18.49 7.20 12.39
CA SER A 32 18.13 7.98 13.58
C SER A 32 19.37 8.45 14.33
N GLY A 33 19.21 9.44 15.21
CA GLY A 33 20.29 9.97 16.06
C GLY A 33 20.79 11.34 15.60
N ALA A 34 21.77 11.86 16.32
CA ALA A 34 22.34 13.20 16.13
C ALA A 34 23.82 13.20 16.55
N SER A 35 24.53 14.29 16.24
CA SER A 35 25.89 14.55 16.74
C SER A 35 26.89 13.39 16.49
N ASN A 36 26.84 12.83 15.27
CA ASN A 36 27.63 11.65 14.85
C ASN A 36 27.31 10.33 15.57
N ASP A 37 26.30 10.30 16.44
CA ASP A 37 25.80 9.08 17.08
C ASP A 37 24.65 8.44 16.30
N TYR A 38 24.82 8.35 14.98
CA TYR A 38 23.80 7.82 14.09
C TYR A 38 23.66 6.30 14.20
N ASN A 39 22.43 5.81 14.01
CA ASN A 39 22.12 4.40 13.92
C ASN A 39 21.27 4.11 12.68
N VAL A 40 21.30 2.85 12.24
CA VAL A 40 20.38 2.33 11.22
C VAL A 40 19.77 0.99 11.67
N MET A 41 18.48 0.82 11.43
CA MET A 41 17.79 -0.47 11.60
C MET A 41 16.98 -0.82 10.36
N ALA A 42 16.76 -2.11 10.13
CA ALA A 42 15.71 -2.54 9.21
C ALA A 42 14.36 -2.52 9.94
N ALA A 43 13.34 -1.96 9.29
CA ALA A 43 11.99 -1.91 9.80
C ALA A 43 11.00 -2.31 8.71
N GLU A 44 10.46 -3.51 8.86
CA GLU A 44 9.39 -4.04 8.03
C GLU A 44 8.06 -3.31 8.29
N TRP A 45 7.81 -2.94 9.55
CA TRP A 45 6.56 -2.30 9.97
C TRP A 45 6.59 -0.79 9.73
N THR A 46 6.81 -0.43 8.46
CA THR A 46 6.89 0.95 7.97
C THR A 46 5.93 1.13 6.79
N TYR A 47 5.04 2.13 6.84
CA TYR A 47 4.00 2.31 5.81
C TYR A 47 3.54 3.75 5.65
N MET A 48 3.15 4.14 4.42
CA MET A 48 2.54 5.45 4.11
C MET A 48 1.07 5.46 4.55
N VAL A 49 0.69 6.37 5.46
CA VAL A 49 -0.64 6.36 6.09
C VAL A 49 -1.54 7.53 5.71
N ALA A 50 -0.98 8.60 5.11
CA ALA A 50 -1.78 9.69 4.54
C ALA A 50 -1.05 10.32 3.36
N ARG A 51 -1.79 10.84 2.37
CA ARG A 51 -1.23 11.50 1.17
C ARG A 51 -1.21 13.02 1.26
N ARG A 52 -2.16 13.64 1.97
CA ARG A 52 -2.32 15.10 2.07
C ARG A 52 -2.78 15.51 3.48
N PRO A 53 -1.87 15.97 4.37
CA PRO A 53 -0.41 15.98 4.19
C PRO A 53 0.18 14.56 4.10
N PRO A 54 1.41 14.38 3.58
CA PRO A 54 2.03 13.07 3.53
C PRO A 54 2.49 12.61 4.92
N TYR A 55 2.05 11.44 5.37
CA TYR A 55 2.50 10.80 6.60
C TYR A 55 2.98 9.39 6.36
N VAL A 56 4.05 9.02 7.07
CA VAL A 56 4.50 7.65 7.22
C VAL A 56 4.38 7.24 8.68
N MET A 57 4.23 5.96 8.93
CA MET A 57 4.36 5.36 10.25
C MET A 57 5.51 4.38 10.27
N VAL A 58 6.17 4.25 11.42
CA VAL A 58 7.04 3.13 11.73
C VAL A 58 6.70 2.61 13.12
N CYS A 59 6.54 1.29 13.27
CA CYS A 59 6.32 0.63 14.55
C CYS A 59 7.61 -0.08 14.98
N ILE A 60 8.08 0.21 16.19
CA ILE A 60 9.37 -0.26 16.70
C ILE A 60 9.17 -0.87 18.09
N GLN A 61 9.77 -2.03 18.32
CA GLN A 61 9.77 -2.68 19.63
C GLN A 61 10.44 -1.82 20.69
N ASP A 62 9.90 -1.85 21.90
CA ASP A 62 10.51 -1.19 23.05
C ASP A 62 11.90 -1.75 23.36
N GLY A 63 12.81 -0.89 23.84
CA GLY A 63 14.23 -1.24 24.04
C GLY A 63 15.10 -1.21 22.78
N ASN A 64 14.52 -1.00 21.59
CA ASN A 64 15.31 -0.78 20.39
C ASN A 64 15.95 0.62 20.39
N VAL A 65 17.27 0.67 20.21
CA VAL A 65 18.07 1.90 20.23
C VAL A 65 17.58 2.95 19.22
N SER A 66 17.20 2.54 18.01
CA SER A 66 16.65 3.50 17.03
C SER A 66 15.33 4.10 17.52
N GLY A 67 14.46 3.30 18.12
CA GLY A 67 13.21 3.79 18.70
C GLY A 67 13.45 4.83 19.81
N ASP A 68 14.48 4.65 20.62
CA ASP A 68 14.85 5.61 21.66
C ASP A 68 15.45 6.90 21.08
N LEU A 69 16.34 6.78 20.09
CA LEU A 69 16.89 7.94 19.39
C LEU A 69 15.80 8.75 18.68
N ILE A 70 14.82 8.08 18.05
CA ILE A 70 13.69 8.73 17.41
C ILE A 70 12.79 9.42 18.43
N ALA A 71 12.52 8.79 19.57
CA ALA A 71 11.72 9.40 20.63
C ALA A 71 12.39 10.65 21.25
N GLN A 72 13.73 10.68 21.28
CA GLN A 72 14.50 11.82 21.77
C GLN A 72 14.59 12.96 20.75
N GLN A 73 14.86 12.65 19.48
CA GLN A 73 15.13 13.66 18.45
C GLN A 73 13.88 14.04 17.65
N LEU A 74 12.82 13.23 17.70
CA LEU A 74 11.59 13.37 16.91
C LEU A 74 11.81 13.44 15.39
N GLU A 75 12.93 12.88 14.91
CA GLU A 75 13.29 12.85 13.49
C GLU A 75 13.90 11.50 13.10
N PHE A 76 13.61 11.05 11.87
CA PHE A 76 14.27 9.91 11.24
C PHE A 76 14.23 9.99 9.72
N GLY A 77 15.20 9.34 9.08
CA GLY A 77 15.15 9.06 7.66
C GLY A 77 14.61 7.66 7.41
N ALA A 78 13.67 7.50 6.48
CA ALA A 78 13.16 6.20 6.04
C ALA A 78 13.53 5.96 4.58
N THR A 79 14.30 4.90 4.30
CA THR A 79 14.68 4.51 2.93
C THR A 79 14.06 3.17 2.58
N PHE A 80 13.07 3.16 1.69
CA PHE A 80 12.43 1.94 1.18
C PHE A 80 13.36 1.25 0.19
N LEU A 81 13.64 -0.02 0.44
CA LEU A 81 14.71 -0.73 -0.24
C LEU A 81 14.30 -1.33 -1.58
N THR A 82 15.28 -1.40 -2.46
CA THR A 82 15.22 -2.23 -3.67
C THR A 82 15.65 -3.67 -3.36
N ASP A 83 15.26 -4.60 -4.21
CA ASP A 83 15.65 -6.01 -4.16
C ASP A 83 17.18 -6.22 -4.15
N LYS A 84 17.94 -5.28 -4.72
CA LYS A 84 19.42 -5.27 -4.72
C LYS A 84 20.04 -4.93 -3.37
N GLN A 85 19.23 -4.50 -2.39
CA GLN A 85 19.67 -4.05 -1.07
C GLN A 85 19.28 -5.02 0.06
N SER A 86 18.91 -6.27 -0.24
CA SER A 86 18.57 -7.29 0.75
C SER A 86 19.66 -7.47 1.82
N VAL A 87 20.93 -7.47 1.43
CA VAL A 87 22.07 -7.58 2.36
C VAL A 87 22.10 -6.42 3.36
N LEU A 88 21.72 -5.19 2.95
CA LEU A 88 21.65 -4.06 3.87
C LEU A 88 20.54 -4.26 4.91
N ALA A 89 19.39 -4.81 4.50
CA ALA A 89 18.31 -5.15 5.41
C ALA A 89 18.74 -6.23 6.41
N ASP A 90 19.42 -7.29 5.95
CA ASP A 90 19.89 -8.37 6.81
C ASP A 90 20.87 -7.86 7.87
N VAL A 91 21.88 -7.08 7.48
CA VAL A 91 22.86 -6.53 8.42
C VAL A 91 22.21 -5.53 9.38
N ALA A 92 21.34 -4.65 8.86
CA ALA A 92 20.65 -3.66 9.71
C ALA A 92 19.61 -4.29 10.65
N GLY A 93 19.07 -5.46 10.32
CA GLY A 93 18.09 -6.18 11.14
C GLY A 93 18.71 -7.16 12.14
N HIS A 94 19.84 -7.80 11.82
CA HIS A 94 20.46 -8.80 12.69
C HIS A 94 21.32 -8.21 13.80
N PHE A 95 22.13 -7.20 13.49
CA PHE A 95 23.02 -6.60 14.48
C PHE A 95 22.31 -5.49 15.24
N SER A 96 22.65 -5.28 16.50
CA SER A 96 22.25 -4.11 17.28
C SER A 96 23.35 -3.05 17.25
N LYS A 97 23.06 -1.83 17.76
CA LYS A 97 24.08 -0.77 17.85
C LYS A 97 25.20 -1.14 18.84
N SER A 98 24.90 -1.92 19.88
CA SER A 98 25.90 -2.46 20.80
C SER A 98 26.83 -3.47 20.14
N ASP A 99 26.39 -4.12 19.05
CA ASP A 99 27.23 -5.08 18.32
C ASP A 99 28.14 -4.36 17.32
N MET A 100 27.65 -3.29 16.67
CA MET A 100 28.40 -2.55 15.66
C MET A 100 27.88 -1.13 15.45
N THR A 101 28.79 -0.17 15.27
CA THR A 101 28.48 1.14 14.70
C THR A 101 28.14 0.98 13.21
N LYS A 102 26.91 0.58 12.89
CA LYS A 102 26.54 0.16 11.54
C LYS A 102 26.80 1.21 10.47
N LEU A 103 26.50 2.48 10.74
CA LEU A 103 26.69 3.55 9.76
C LEU A 103 28.15 3.94 9.52
N SER A 104 29.10 3.43 10.31
CA SER A 104 30.53 3.52 9.97
C SER A 104 31.01 2.35 9.11
N ALA A 105 30.18 1.31 8.91
CA ALA A 105 30.50 0.23 7.98
C ALA A 105 30.32 0.71 6.53
N SER A 106 31.29 0.38 5.67
CA SER A 106 31.35 0.84 4.28
C SER A 106 30.18 0.38 3.40
N ILE A 107 29.37 -0.57 3.86
CA ILE A 107 28.21 -1.07 3.12
C ILE A 107 27.03 -0.09 3.10
N PHE A 108 26.93 0.82 4.09
CA PHE A 108 25.86 1.80 4.16
C PHE A 108 26.32 3.13 3.58
N GLU A 109 25.99 3.36 2.31
CA GLU A 109 26.22 4.66 1.69
C GLU A 109 25.13 5.65 2.11
N THR A 110 25.55 6.78 2.69
CA THR A 110 24.62 7.80 3.21
C THR A 110 24.64 9.08 2.38
N ILE A 111 23.52 9.80 2.41
CA ILE A 111 23.36 11.13 1.84
C ILE A 111 22.91 12.09 2.95
N PRO A 112 23.49 13.29 3.05
CA PRO A 112 23.00 14.32 3.97
C PRO A 112 21.54 14.67 3.71
N SER A 113 20.75 14.73 4.78
CA SER A 113 19.35 15.17 4.76
C SER A 113 19.23 16.68 4.60
N GLN A 114 18.09 17.16 4.10
CA GLN A 114 17.80 18.59 3.90
C GLN A 114 16.95 19.22 5.01
N LYS A 115 16.15 18.42 5.71
CA LYS A 115 15.07 18.86 6.63
C LYS A 115 15.15 18.22 8.02
N ILE A 116 16.00 17.21 8.18
CA ILE A 116 16.21 16.46 9.42
C ILE A 116 17.70 16.28 9.71
N VAL A 117 18.02 15.95 10.96
CA VAL A 117 19.40 15.71 11.41
C VAL A 117 20.01 14.40 10.89
N PRO A 118 19.40 13.20 11.06
CA PRO A 118 20.02 11.97 10.61
C PRO A 118 20.13 11.92 9.08
N PRO A 119 21.23 11.37 8.53
CA PRO A 119 21.37 11.19 7.09
C PRO A 119 20.44 10.08 6.61
N VAL A 120 20.23 9.99 5.31
CA VAL A 120 19.43 8.93 4.67
C VAL A 120 20.31 7.96 3.89
N ILE A 121 19.80 6.77 3.56
CA ILE A 121 20.53 5.75 2.79
C ILE A 121 20.38 6.03 1.29
N ARG A 122 21.46 5.91 0.52
CA ARG A 122 21.45 6.05 -0.94
C ARG A 122 20.82 4.81 -1.61
N GLY A 123 20.17 5.03 -2.75
CA GLY A 123 19.82 3.96 -3.70
C GLY A 123 18.57 3.16 -3.38
N GLY A 124 17.77 3.59 -2.39
CA GLY A 124 16.43 3.06 -2.18
C GLY A 124 15.44 3.52 -3.24
N LEU A 125 14.30 2.82 -3.34
CA LEU A 125 13.17 3.20 -4.20
C LEU A 125 12.66 4.60 -3.89
N ALA A 126 12.55 4.88 -2.59
CA ALA A 126 12.10 6.15 -2.07
C ALA A 126 12.75 6.39 -0.72
N THR A 127 13.09 7.65 -0.48
CA THR A 127 13.72 8.10 0.75
C THR A 127 12.93 9.27 1.30
N PHE A 128 12.49 9.16 2.54
CA PHE A 128 11.69 10.17 3.23
C PHE A 128 12.45 10.73 4.43
N GLU A 129 12.41 12.05 4.54
CA GLU A 129 12.90 12.77 5.72
C GLU A 129 11.68 13.07 6.61
N CYS A 130 11.62 12.46 7.79
CA CYS A 130 10.41 12.39 8.60
C CYS A 130 10.58 13.09 9.93
N ARG A 131 9.54 13.83 10.34
CA ARG A 131 9.41 14.39 11.69
C ARG A 131 8.24 13.75 12.41
N VAL A 132 8.49 13.22 13.59
CA VAL A 132 7.48 12.60 14.44
C VAL A 132 6.53 13.67 14.95
N GLU A 133 5.23 13.46 14.77
CA GLU A 133 4.20 14.32 15.33
C GLU A 133 3.43 13.64 16.46
N ARG A 134 3.33 12.30 16.43
CA ARG A 134 2.70 11.52 17.51
C ARG A 134 3.44 10.21 17.74
N ILE A 135 3.57 9.85 19.02
CA ILE A 135 4.05 8.54 19.44
C ILE A 135 2.89 7.82 20.13
N ILE A 136 2.43 6.73 19.54
CA ILE A 136 1.36 5.89 20.08
C ILE A 136 2.01 4.69 20.75
N ARG A 137 1.71 4.46 22.02
CA ARG A 137 2.21 3.31 22.77
C ARG A 137 1.30 2.11 22.56
N LEU A 138 1.89 0.99 22.19
CA LEU A 138 1.27 -0.33 22.16
C LEU A 138 1.97 -1.21 23.22
N PRO A 139 1.38 -2.32 23.67
CA PRO A 139 2.07 -3.26 24.56
C PRO A 139 3.37 -3.77 23.92
N GLY A 140 4.53 -3.30 24.42
CA GLY A 140 5.86 -3.70 23.95
C GLY A 140 6.37 -2.97 22.69
N TYR A 141 5.64 -1.99 22.16
CA TYR A 141 6.01 -1.27 20.95
C TYR A 141 5.63 0.21 21.00
N ARG A 142 6.32 1.02 20.21
CA ARG A 142 5.98 2.41 19.91
C ARG A 142 5.75 2.58 18.41
N LEU A 143 4.62 3.20 18.07
CA LEU A 143 4.28 3.60 16.72
C LEU A 143 4.54 5.10 16.58
N PHE A 144 5.40 5.46 15.63
CA PHE A 144 5.81 6.84 15.36
C PHE A 144 5.07 7.35 14.12
N LEU A 145 3.98 8.08 14.34
CA LEU A 145 3.24 8.74 13.27
C LEU A 145 3.93 10.05 12.89
N SER A 146 4.37 10.14 11.64
CA SER A 146 5.40 11.11 11.26
C SER A 146 5.08 11.77 9.93
N ARG A 147 5.23 13.10 9.89
CA ARG A 147 5.05 13.89 8.68
C ARG A 147 6.29 13.77 7.81
N VAL A 148 6.09 13.55 6.51
CA VAL A 148 7.16 13.57 5.51
C VAL A 148 7.46 15.03 5.15
N LEU A 149 8.69 15.48 5.44
CA LEU A 149 9.14 16.86 5.21
C LEU A 149 9.83 17.03 3.85
N ALA A 150 10.52 15.99 3.39
CA ALA A 150 11.11 15.89 2.06
C ALA A 150 11.09 14.43 1.61
N ALA A 151 11.01 14.23 0.29
CA ALA A 151 11.07 12.93 -0.33
C ALA A 151 12.01 12.96 -1.53
N ARG A 152 12.75 11.88 -1.74
CA ARG A 152 13.53 11.61 -2.94
C ARG A 152 13.08 10.27 -3.50
N THR A 153 12.88 10.23 -4.79
CA THR A 153 12.69 8.98 -5.54
C THR A 153 13.76 8.94 -6.62
N ASP A 154 14.19 7.74 -6.99
CA ASP A 154 15.02 7.53 -8.17
C ASP A 154 14.22 6.74 -9.21
N PRO A 155 13.50 7.43 -10.12
CA PRO A 155 12.73 6.75 -11.16
C PRO A 155 13.60 5.97 -12.15
N ALA A 156 14.90 6.26 -12.22
CA ALA A 156 15.83 5.60 -13.12
C ALA A 156 16.40 4.29 -12.54
N ALA A 157 16.19 4.04 -11.24
CA ALA A 157 16.52 2.77 -10.63
C ALA A 157 15.58 1.68 -11.19
N GLN A 158 15.99 1.02 -12.28
CA GLN A 158 15.41 -0.25 -12.74
C GLN A 158 15.66 -1.34 -11.68
N ALA A 159 14.92 -1.25 -10.58
CA ALA A 159 15.03 -2.15 -9.45
C ALA A 159 13.64 -2.37 -8.88
N HIS A 160 13.39 -3.62 -8.50
CA HIS A 160 12.11 -4.00 -7.94
C HIS A 160 12.11 -3.68 -6.44
N PRO A 161 10.94 -3.48 -5.80
CA PRO A 161 10.87 -3.43 -4.36
C PRO A 161 11.41 -4.70 -3.69
N LEU A 162 12.14 -4.50 -2.59
CA LEU A 162 12.42 -5.58 -1.64
C LEU A 162 11.15 -5.84 -0.83
N VAL A 163 10.63 -7.05 -0.95
CA VAL A 163 9.41 -7.51 -0.29
C VAL A 163 9.79 -8.54 0.77
N LYS A 164 9.12 -8.51 1.92
CA LYS A 164 9.25 -9.52 2.97
C LYS A 164 7.94 -10.27 3.15
N HIS A 165 8.03 -11.60 3.20
CA HIS A 165 6.95 -12.54 3.51
C HIS A 165 7.59 -13.79 4.13
N GLY A 166 7.91 -13.71 5.42
CA GLY A 166 8.85 -14.61 6.09
C GLY A 166 10.30 -14.38 5.60
N GLY A 167 10.59 -14.80 4.36
CA GLY A 167 11.84 -14.51 3.65
C GLY A 167 11.83 -13.16 2.90
N MET A 168 12.95 -12.79 2.30
CA MET A 168 13.07 -11.63 1.41
C MET A 168 12.92 -12.04 -0.05
N TYR A 169 12.14 -11.27 -0.81
CA TYR A 169 11.78 -11.55 -2.19
C TYR A 169 11.88 -10.29 -3.05
N ARG A 170 12.03 -10.51 -4.35
CA ARG A 170 11.81 -9.52 -5.40
C ARG A 170 10.32 -9.50 -5.75
N MET A 171 9.70 -8.33 -5.84
CA MET A 171 8.33 -8.20 -6.37
C MET A 171 8.28 -8.61 -7.85
N GLY A 172 7.33 -9.46 -8.22
CA GLY A 172 7.12 -9.88 -9.60
C GLY A 172 6.51 -8.80 -10.50
N GLU A 173 6.11 -9.20 -11.71
CA GLU A 173 5.47 -8.30 -12.67
C GLU A 173 4.11 -7.79 -12.19
N PRO A 174 3.72 -6.55 -12.52
CA PRO A 174 2.37 -6.07 -12.30
C PRO A 174 1.33 -6.94 -12.99
N ILE A 175 0.20 -7.14 -12.32
CA ILE A 175 -0.96 -7.83 -12.91
C ILE A 175 -1.61 -6.86 -13.92
N ASN A 176 -1.39 -7.10 -15.20
CA ASN A 176 -1.86 -6.24 -16.31
C ASN A 176 -2.82 -6.96 -17.28
N ASP A 177 -3.36 -8.11 -16.88
CA ASP A 177 -4.29 -8.94 -17.65
C ASP A 177 -5.72 -8.88 -17.11
N SER A 178 -6.04 -7.90 -16.25
CA SER A 178 -7.37 -7.74 -15.69
C SER A 178 -8.43 -7.71 -16.80
N PRO A 179 -9.45 -8.57 -16.75
CA PRO A 179 -10.51 -8.60 -17.75
C PRO A 179 -11.40 -7.36 -17.64
N LEU A 180 -12.28 -7.18 -18.63
CA LEU A 180 -13.40 -6.27 -18.50
C LEU A 180 -14.19 -6.65 -17.25
N ALA A 181 -14.39 -5.70 -16.35
CA ALA A 181 -15.17 -5.86 -15.14
C ALA A 181 -16.40 -4.95 -15.20
N LEU A 182 -17.53 -5.45 -14.73
CA LEU A 182 -18.80 -4.74 -14.66
C LEU A 182 -19.44 -4.99 -13.30
N ALA A 183 -19.94 -3.93 -12.69
CA ALA A 183 -20.76 -3.94 -11.50
C ALA A 183 -22.00 -3.09 -11.77
N ALA A 184 -23.08 -3.39 -11.06
CA ALA A 184 -24.29 -2.60 -11.13
C ALA A 184 -24.94 -2.53 -9.74
N ASP A 185 -25.63 -1.43 -9.45
CA ASP A 185 -26.43 -1.24 -8.24
C ASP A 185 -27.58 -0.23 -8.45
N PHE A 186 -28.59 -0.26 -7.57
CA PHE A 186 -29.61 0.77 -7.51
C PHE A 186 -29.19 1.88 -6.55
N VAL A 187 -29.24 3.12 -7.02
CA VAL A 187 -28.91 4.32 -6.25
C VAL A 187 -30.17 5.15 -6.08
N GLU A 188 -30.55 5.43 -4.84
CA GLU A 188 -31.64 6.36 -4.52
C GLU A 188 -31.17 7.79 -4.77
N THR A 189 -32.01 8.57 -5.44
CA THR A 189 -31.80 9.99 -5.73
C THR A 189 -32.33 10.85 -4.59
N ASP A 190 -31.91 12.11 -4.52
CA ASP A 190 -32.41 13.08 -3.54
C ASP A 190 -33.94 13.30 -3.64
N GLN A 191 -34.56 12.91 -4.76
CA GLN A 191 -36.00 13.02 -5.00
C GLN A 191 -36.79 11.76 -4.57
N GLY A 192 -36.11 10.72 -4.07
CA GLY A 192 -36.72 9.44 -3.68
C GLY A 192 -36.95 8.47 -4.84
N ASP A 193 -36.58 8.86 -6.07
CA ASP A 193 -36.53 7.96 -7.22
C ASP A 193 -35.25 7.12 -7.20
N TYR A 194 -35.25 6.00 -7.92
CA TYR A 194 -34.08 5.13 -8.04
C TYR A 194 -33.50 5.16 -9.45
N MET A 195 -32.18 5.06 -9.52
CA MET A 195 -31.43 4.89 -10.77
C MET A 195 -30.61 3.60 -10.72
N LEU A 196 -30.53 2.91 -11.85
CA LEU A 196 -29.56 1.86 -12.07
C LEU A 196 -28.22 2.49 -12.41
N ARG A 197 -27.22 2.29 -11.56
CA ARG A 197 -25.83 2.60 -11.87
C ARG A 197 -25.17 1.35 -12.43
N ILE A 198 -24.46 1.53 -13.54
CA ILE A 198 -23.57 0.52 -14.11
C ILE A 198 -22.17 1.11 -14.13
N ALA A 199 -21.21 0.45 -13.49
CA ALA A 199 -19.84 0.90 -13.41
C ALA A 199 -18.88 -0.24 -13.72
N GLY A 200 -17.72 0.06 -14.28
CA GLY A 200 -16.78 -0.98 -14.64
C GLY A 200 -15.38 -0.47 -14.89
N ARG A 201 -14.52 -1.43 -15.26
CA ARG A 201 -13.14 -1.19 -15.65
C ARG A 201 -12.85 -1.97 -16.92
N ILE A 202 -12.30 -1.30 -17.93
CA ILE A 202 -11.88 -1.95 -19.18
C ILE A 202 -10.62 -2.80 -18.97
N PRO A 203 -10.33 -3.75 -19.86
CA PRO A 203 -9.07 -4.47 -19.81
C PRO A 203 -7.88 -3.52 -19.77
N HIS A 204 -6.87 -3.82 -18.96
CA HIS A 204 -5.71 -2.92 -18.81
C HIS A 204 -5.04 -2.63 -20.16
N ARG A 205 -4.99 -3.63 -21.06
CA ARG A 205 -4.43 -3.49 -22.41
C ARG A 205 -5.18 -2.52 -23.33
N SER A 206 -6.43 -2.17 -23.02
CA SER A 206 -7.26 -1.24 -23.79
C SER A 206 -7.19 0.19 -23.26
N ILE A 207 -6.52 0.44 -22.12
CA ILE A 207 -6.38 1.79 -21.55
C ILE A 207 -5.57 2.68 -22.52
N GLY A 208 -6.15 3.82 -22.89
CA GLY A 208 -5.58 4.76 -23.86
C GLY A 208 -5.75 4.38 -25.33
N ALA A 209 -6.22 3.15 -25.63
CA ALA A 209 -6.53 2.71 -26.99
C ALA A 209 -7.99 3.00 -27.39
N THR A 210 -8.86 3.25 -26.41
CA THR A 210 -10.29 3.54 -26.59
C THR A 210 -10.71 4.74 -25.75
N SER A 211 -11.81 5.39 -26.14
CA SER A 211 -12.47 6.44 -25.36
C SER A 211 -13.76 5.97 -24.67
N GLY A 212 -14.20 4.72 -24.89
CA GLY A 212 -15.43 4.22 -24.29
C GLY A 212 -15.71 2.73 -24.46
N VAL A 213 -16.83 2.30 -23.87
CA VAL A 213 -17.34 0.93 -23.84
C VAL A 213 -18.83 0.91 -24.15
N ASN A 214 -19.30 -0.15 -24.82
CA ASN A 214 -20.72 -0.32 -25.10
C ASN A 214 -21.40 -1.04 -23.93
N ILE A 215 -22.55 -0.53 -23.49
CA ILE A 215 -23.35 -1.09 -22.40
C ILE A 215 -24.74 -1.47 -22.91
N TRP A 216 -25.24 -2.64 -22.50
CA TRP A 216 -26.62 -3.03 -22.68
C TRP A 216 -27.26 -3.31 -21.32
N VAL A 217 -28.55 -3.01 -21.22
CA VAL A 217 -29.36 -3.29 -20.04
C VAL A 217 -30.50 -4.22 -20.45
N GLU A 218 -30.62 -5.35 -19.76
CA GLU A 218 -31.66 -6.35 -19.92
C GLU A 218 -32.61 -6.28 -18.74
N ASP A 219 -33.90 -6.15 -19.02
CA ASP A 219 -34.95 -6.24 -18.01
C ASP A 219 -35.22 -7.70 -17.59
N GLN A 220 -36.12 -7.88 -16.62
CA GLN A 220 -36.52 -9.19 -16.10
C GLN A 220 -37.18 -10.10 -17.15
N CYS A 221 -37.69 -9.54 -18.25
CA CYS A 221 -38.29 -10.27 -19.36
C CYS A 221 -37.26 -10.63 -20.45
N GLY A 222 -35.99 -10.25 -20.27
CA GLY A 222 -34.92 -10.47 -21.23
C GLY A 222 -34.94 -9.48 -22.40
N ARG A 223 -35.70 -8.38 -22.30
CA ARG A 223 -35.66 -7.30 -23.29
C ARG A 223 -34.40 -6.49 -23.06
N SER A 224 -33.55 -6.42 -24.10
CA SER A 224 -32.29 -5.69 -24.08
C SER A 224 -32.45 -4.29 -24.69
N GLU A 225 -31.88 -3.29 -24.03
CA GLU A 225 -31.71 -1.93 -24.52
C GLU A 225 -30.23 -1.55 -24.63
N GLY A 226 -29.87 -0.71 -25.61
CA GLY A 226 -28.49 -0.32 -25.92
C GLY A 226 -28.06 -0.67 -27.36
N PRO A 227 -26.78 -0.50 -27.72
CA PRO A 227 -25.68 -0.10 -26.84
C PRO A 227 -25.77 1.37 -26.41
N TYR A 228 -25.52 1.60 -25.13
CA TYR A 228 -25.24 2.89 -24.54
C TYR A 228 -23.73 3.09 -24.50
N TRP A 229 -23.26 4.25 -24.96
CA TRP A 229 -21.83 4.55 -24.99
C TRP A 229 -21.40 5.17 -23.66
N ALA A 230 -20.56 4.47 -22.91
CA ALA A 230 -19.99 4.96 -21.66
C ALA A 230 -18.55 5.45 -21.87
N GLN A 231 -18.26 6.67 -21.45
CA GLN A 231 -16.92 7.24 -21.57
C GLN A 231 -15.95 6.59 -20.55
N VAL A 232 -14.74 6.28 -21.01
CA VAL A 232 -13.68 5.71 -20.16
C VAL A 232 -12.69 6.80 -19.76
N ASP A 233 -12.33 6.85 -18.48
CA ASP A 233 -11.34 7.77 -17.94
C ASP A 233 -9.89 7.33 -18.24
N ASP A 234 -8.92 8.18 -17.88
CA ASP A 234 -7.48 7.92 -18.08
C ASP A 234 -6.94 6.71 -17.29
N ARG A 235 -7.72 6.19 -16.34
CA ARG A 235 -7.41 5.02 -15.53
C ARG A 235 -8.15 3.77 -15.99
N GLY A 236 -8.98 3.85 -17.01
CA GLY A 236 -9.74 2.73 -17.55
C GLY A 236 -11.07 2.46 -16.85
N TYR A 237 -11.61 3.39 -16.07
CA TYR A 237 -12.91 3.25 -15.42
C TYR A 237 -14.01 3.95 -16.24
N PHE A 238 -15.22 3.42 -16.16
CA PHE A 238 -16.42 4.00 -16.76
C PHE A 238 -17.61 3.82 -15.82
N TYR A 239 -18.61 4.69 -15.94
CA TYR A 239 -19.90 4.49 -15.31
C TYR A 239 -21.01 5.19 -16.10
N GLU A 240 -22.22 4.66 -16.00
CA GLU A 240 -23.44 5.24 -16.55
C GLU A 240 -24.59 5.06 -15.56
N MET A 241 -25.59 5.93 -15.68
CA MET A 241 -26.79 5.92 -14.85
C MET A 241 -28.02 5.82 -15.75
N PHE A 242 -28.94 4.92 -15.41
CA PHE A 242 -30.18 4.67 -16.15
C PHE A 242 -31.37 4.80 -15.20
N GLU A 243 -32.50 5.29 -15.69
CA GLU A 243 -33.75 5.25 -14.92
C GLU A 243 -34.18 3.79 -14.74
N ALA A 244 -34.45 3.37 -13.50
CA ALA A 244 -34.88 2.01 -13.23
C ALA A 244 -35.62 1.88 -11.89
N THR A 245 -36.61 0.99 -11.83
CA THR A 245 -37.33 0.67 -10.59
C THR A 245 -36.66 -0.51 -9.87
N PRO A 246 -36.34 -0.44 -8.56
CA PRO A 246 -35.56 -1.46 -7.84
C PRO A 246 -36.23 -2.82 -7.67
N VAL A 247 -37.49 -2.94 -8.08
CA VAL A 247 -38.29 -4.18 -7.97
C VAL A 247 -38.08 -5.12 -9.16
N SER A 248 -37.26 -4.74 -10.14
CA SER A 248 -37.01 -5.53 -11.34
C SER A 248 -35.66 -6.22 -11.27
N LYS A 249 -35.60 -7.51 -11.59
CA LYS A 249 -34.33 -8.17 -11.89
C LYS A 249 -33.74 -7.51 -13.14
N VAL A 250 -32.51 -7.01 -13.04
CA VAL A 250 -31.82 -6.34 -14.15
C VAL A 250 -30.50 -7.03 -14.41
N ARG A 251 -30.15 -7.16 -15.69
CA ARG A 251 -28.83 -7.66 -16.10
C ARG A 251 -28.16 -6.64 -17.01
N ALA A 252 -26.94 -6.27 -16.70
CA ALA A 252 -26.13 -5.37 -17.51
C ALA A 252 -25.07 -6.18 -18.25
N ARG A 253 -24.78 -5.79 -19.50
CA ARG A 253 -23.67 -6.28 -20.31
C ARG A 253 -22.78 -5.12 -20.70
N ALA A 254 -21.47 -5.29 -20.61
CA ALA A 254 -20.51 -4.38 -21.23
C ALA A 254 -19.69 -5.13 -22.28
N GLU A 255 -19.36 -4.47 -23.39
CA GLU A 255 -18.52 -5.03 -24.46
C GLU A 255 -17.48 -4.03 -24.96
N ILE A 256 -16.23 -4.49 -25.08
CA ILE A 256 -15.11 -3.75 -25.66
C ILE A 256 -14.08 -4.70 -26.27
N ASP A 257 -13.61 -4.43 -27.49
CA ASP A 257 -12.58 -5.20 -28.19
C ASP A 257 -12.81 -6.74 -28.17
N GLY A 258 -14.07 -7.17 -28.29
CA GLY A 258 -14.48 -8.59 -28.21
C GLY A 258 -14.48 -9.19 -26.79
N HIS A 259 -14.17 -8.41 -25.75
CA HIS A 259 -14.40 -8.78 -24.36
C HIS A 259 -15.83 -8.47 -23.93
N THR A 260 -16.41 -9.32 -23.09
CA THR A 260 -17.73 -9.11 -22.52
C THR A 260 -17.71 -9.34 -21.02
N ALA A 261 -18.44 -8.51 -20.28
CA ALA A 261 -18.68 -8.66 -18.85
C ALA A 261 -20.16 -8.48 -18.55
N TRP A 262 -20.61 -9.12 -17.47
CA TRP A 262 -22.00 -9.10 -17.06
C TRP A 262 -22.12 -8.75 -15.58
N ALA A 263 -23.16 -7.99 -15.23
CA ALA A 263 -23.59 -7.76 -13.86
C ALA A 263 -25.08 -8.12 -13.76
N THR A 264 -25.50 -8.75 -12.67
CA THR A 264 -26.91 -9.08 -12.42
C THR A 264 -27.32 -8.55 -11.06
N LEU A 265 -28.45 -7.87 -11.04
CA LEU A 265 -29.12 -7.32 -9.87
C LEU A 265 -30.45 -8.06 -9.68
N SER A 266 -30.75 -8.39 -8.43
CA SER A 266 -31.98 -9.07 -8.01
C SER A 266 -32.49 -8.47 -6.72
#